data_AF-A0A937XNR7-F1
#
_entry.id   AF-A0A937XNR7-F1
#
_cell.length_a   1.000
_cell.length_b   1.000
_cell.length_c   1.000
_cell.angle_alpha   90.00
_cell.angle_beta   90.00
_cell.angle_gamma   90.00
#
_symmetry.space_group_name_H-M   'P 1'
#
loop_
_entity.id
_entity.type
_entity.pdbx_description
1 polymer ?
#
loop_
_entity_poly.entity_id
_entity_poly.type
_entity_poly.pdbx_seq_one_letter_code
_entity_poly.pdbx_strand_id
1 'polypeptide(L)'
;MLSTLICSLFSRGSAAETSPATLEAGLLSARGLLGCNQFEEVVAELTPVLRQWPDNPEAHFMRGTALLELQQIREAKAHLERAVQASPHEPRYLYNLSLAHYIDGNTARTIELC
;
A
#
# COMPACT_ATOMS: atom_id res chain seq x y z
N MET A 1 21.43 40.65 -16.10
CA MET A 1 21.60 40.34 -14.67
C MET A 1 20.23 40.05 -14.06
N LEU A 2 19.71 38.84 -14.27
CA LEU A 2 18.51 38.35 -13.59
C LEU A 2 18.97 37.40 -12.49
N SER A 3 19.00 37.86 -11.23
CA SER A 3 19.08 36.97 -10.08
C SER A 3 18.83 37.76 -8.80
N THR A 4 17.55 37.92 -8.45
CA THR A 4 17.06 38.01 -7.06
C THR A 4 15.56 38.26 -7.08
N LEU A 5 14.85 37.62 -6.14
CA LEU A 5 13.42 37.79 -5.79
C LEU A 5 12.41 36.92 -6.52
N ILE A 6 12.44 35.60 -6.24
CA ILE A 6 11.23 34.88 -5.82
C ILE A 6 11.62 34.01 -4.62
N CYS A 7 11.80 34.65 -3.48
CA CYS A 7 11.96 34.00 -2.18
C CYS A 7 10.95 34.63 -1.22
N SER A 8 9.67 34.34 -1.43
CA SER A 8 8.58 34.48 -0.46
C SER A 8 7.25 34.28 -1.17
N LEU A 9 6.62 33.10 -0.95
CA LEU A 9 5.16 32.88 -0.90
C LEU A 9 4.85 31.38 -1.10
N PHE A 10 5.14 30.55 -0.10
CA PHE A 10 4.13 29.63 0.45
C PHE A 10 4.59 29.07 1.80
N SER A 11 4.65 29.93 2.81
CA SER A 11 4.60 29.48 4.19
C SER A 11 3.14 29.24 4.56
N ARG A 12 2.70 27.98 4.66
CA ARG A 12 1.85 27.46 5.76
C ARG A 12 1.44 26.01 5.48
N GLY A 13 1.99 25.15 6.33
CA GLY A 13 1.81 23.71 6.38
C GLY A 13 3.12 23.22 6.95
N SER A 14 3.18 23.00 8.26
CA SER A 14 4.35 22.52 8.98
C SER A 14 5.07 21.44 8.19
N ALA A 15 6.39 21.39 8.31
CA ALA A 15 7.25 20.29 7.88
C ALA A 15 6.70 18.95 8.41
N ALA A 16 5.70 18.39 7.74
CA ALA A 16 5.18 17.06 7.99
C ALA A 16 6.22 16.12 7.39
N GLU A 17 7.23 15.86 8.21
CA GLU A 17 8.00 14.64 8.26
C GLU A 17 8.14 13.95 6.90
N THR A 18 9.00 14.51 6.06
CA THR A 18 9.52 13.85 4.85
C THR A 18 10.49 12.71 5.21
N SER A 19 10.30 12.09 6.37
CA SER A 19 11.22 11.11 6.95
C SER A 19 10.76 9.70 6.57
N PRO A 20 11.70 8.81 6.18
CA PRO A 20 11.47 7.36 6.18
C PRO A 20 10.82 6.84 7.48
N ALA A 21 11.00 7.56 8.60
CA ALA A 21 10.35 7.25 9.87
C ALA A 21 8.82 7.28 9.81
N THR A 22 8.20 8.14 9.00
CA THR A 22 6.73 8.23 8.90
C THR A 22 6.17 7.07 8.05
N LEU A 23 6.90 6.64 7.01
CA LEU A 23 6.59 5.41 6.26
C LEU A 23 6.71 4.19 7.17
N GLU A 24 7.85 4.06 7.85
CA GLU A 24 8.14 2.91 8.72
C GLU A 24 7.15 2.83 9.89
N ALA A 25 6.81 3.96 10.51
CA ALA A 25 5.79 4.03 11.56
C ALA A 25 4.41 3.62 11.04
N GLY A 26 3.99 4.13 9.88
CA GLY A 26 2.71 3.74 9.27
C GLY A 26 2.64 2.26 8.90
N LEU A 27 3.72 1.68 8.39
CA LEU A 27 3.81 0.24 8.11
C LEU A 27 3.81 -0.60 9.40
N LEU A 28 4.49 -0.16 10.45
CA LEU A 28 4.50 -0.86 11.74
C LEU A 28 3.10 -0.85 12.38
N SER A 29 2.45 0.32 12.38
CA SER A 29 1.07 0.53 12.85
C SER A 29 0.10 -0.40 12.11
N ALA A 30 0.10 -0.36 10.77
CA ALA A 30 -0.74 -1.22 9.95
C ALA A 30 -0.50 -2.72 10.20
N ARG A 31 0.73 -3.13 10.54
CA ARG A 31 1.05 -4.53 10.84
C ARG A 31 0.43 -4.97 12.15
N GLY A 32 0.47 -4.11 13.16
CA GLY A 32 -0.23 -4.33 14.43
C GLY A 32 -1.74 -4.47 14.21
N LEU A 33 -2.33 -3.54 13.45
CA LEU A 33 -3.76 -3.54 13.14
C LEU A 33 -4.19 -4.82 12.38
N LEU A 34 -3.40 -5.29 11.41
CA LEU A 34 -3.63 -6.59 10.74
C LEU A 34 -3.62 -7.74 11.75
N GLY A 35 -2.65 -7.78 12.68
CA GLY A 35 -2.58 -8.79 13.73
C GLY A 35 -3.79 -8.76 14.70
N CYS A 36 -4.45 -7.60 14.82
CA CYS A 36 -5.65 -7.41 15.61
C CYS A 36 -6.96 -7.54 14.81
N ASN A 37 -6.89 -7.91 13.53
CA ASN A 37 -8.03 -7.99 12.60
C ASN A 37 -8.82 -6.67 12.44
N GLN A 38 -8.14 -5.52 12.61
CA GLN A 38 -8.72 -4.19 12.45
C GLN A 38 -8.53 -3.69 11.01
N PHE A 39 -9.25 -4.31 10.08
CA PHE A 39 -8.96 -4.19 8.65
C PHE A 39 -9.33 -2.81 8.08
N GLU A 40 -10.43 -2.21 8.52
CA GLU A 40 -10.82 -0.87 8.14
C GLU A 40 -9.78 0.17 8.58
N GLU A 41 -9.24 0.02 9.79
CA GLU A 41 -8.18 0.88 10.31
C GLU A 41 -6.88 0.72 9.52
N VAL A 42 -6.54 -0.49 9.06
CA VAL A 42 -5.40 -0.70 8.14
C VAL A 42 -5.56 0.14 6.87
N VAL A 43 -6.74 0.12 6.27
CA VAL A 43 -7.02 0.88 5.04
C VAL A 43 -6.92 2.39 5.30
N ALA A 44 -7.44 2.85 6.44
CA ALA A 44 -7.37 4.25 6.84
C ALA A 44 -5.91 4.70 7.09
N GLU A 45 -5.15 3.92 7.84
CA GLU A 45 -3.76 4.20 8.22
C GLU A 45 -2.82 4.20 7.01
N LEU A 46 -3.02 3.29 6.06
CA LEU A 46 -2.19 3.21 4.85
C LEU A 46 -2.58 4.22 3.78
N THR A 47 -3.72 4.91 3.91
CA THR A 47 -4.14 5.94 2.96
C THR A 47 -3.16 7.13 2.89
N PRO A 48 -2.78 7.80 3.99
CA PRO A 48 -1.76 8.84 3.94
C PRO A 48 -0.38 8.30 3.51
N VAL A 49 -0.01 7.08 3.93
CA VAL A 49 1.24 6.44 3.53
C VAL A 49 1.31 6.30 2.00
N LEU A 50 0.29 5.74 1.37
CA LEU A 50 0.24 5.57 -0.09
C LEU A 50 0.03 6.87 -0.87
N ARG A 51 -0.41 7.97 -0.22
CA ARG A 51 -0.39 9.28 -0.87
C ARG A 51 1.03 9.83 -0.99
N GLN A 52 1.88 9.57 0.00
CA GLN A 52 3.25 10.08 0.04
C GLN A 52 4.26 9.13 -0.65
N TRP A 53 4.04 7.82 -0.53
CA TRP A 53 4.82 6.76 -1.17
C TRP A 53 3.91 5.87 -2.03
N PRO A 54 3.47 6.36 -3.20
CA PRO A 54 2.46 5.69 -4.02
C PRO A 54 2.89 4.34 -4.61
N ASP A 55 4.20 4.06 -4.64
CA ASP A 55 4.75 2.82 -5.19
C ASP A 55 5.31 1.89 -4.12
N ASN A 56 5.01 2.11 -2.83
CA ASN A 56 5.56 1.27 -1.77
C ASN A 56 4.92 -0.14 -1.78
N PRO A 57 5.70 -1.20 -2.03
CA PRO A 57 5.15 -2.54 -2.20
C PRO A 57 4.53 -3.12 -0.92
N GLU A 58 5.16 -2.89 0.24
CA GLU A 58 4.66 -3.43 1.51
C GLU A 58 3.34 -2.76 1.93
N ALA A 59 3.21 -1.44 1.73
CA ALA A 59 1.95 -0.72 1.95
C ALA A 59 0.83 -1.24 1.03
N HIS A 60 1.14 -1.48 -0.24
CA HIS A 60 0.21 -2.10 -1.18
C HIS A 60 -0.20 -3.51 -0.75
N PHE A 61 0.76 -4.34 -0.35
CA PHE A 61 0.51 -5.70 0.15
C PHE A 61 -0.40 -5.70 1.38
N MET A 62 -0.09 -4.88 2.38
CA MET A 62 -0.84 -4.83 3.64
C MET A 62 -2.27 -4.31 3.44
N ARG A 63 -2.44 -3.26 2.62
CA ARG A 63 -3.77 -2.77 2.25
C ARG A 63 -4.54 -3.80 1.44
N GLY A 64 -3.90 -4.47 0.48
CA GLY A 64 -4.50 -5.55 -0.29
C GLY A 64 -4.97 -6.71 0.58
N THR A 65 -4.19 -7.07 1.60
CA THR A 65 -4.53 -8.11 2.59
C THR A 65 -5.76 -7.71 3.40
N ALA A 66 -5.80 -6.50 3.97
CA ALA A 66 -6.97 -6.02 4.69
C ALA A 66 -8.24 -5.99 3.80
N LEU A 67 -8.10 -5.59 2.53
CA LEU A 67 -9.21 -5.55 1.58
C LEU A 67 -9.75 -6.95 1.24
N LEU A 68 -8.91 -8.01 1.26
CA LEU A 68 -9.39 -9.39 1.10
C LEU A 68 -10.30 -9.80 2.25
N GLU A 69 -9.88 -9.50 3.48
CA GLU A 69 -10.67 -9.80 4.69
C GLU A 69 -12.01 -9.04 4.68
N LEU A 70 -12.00 -7.80 4.18
CA LEU A 70 -13.19 -6.98 3.96
C LEU A 70 -14.05 -7.41 2.76
N GLN A 71 -13.69 -8.49 2.06
CA GLN A 71 -14.36 -8.97 0.85
C GLN A 71 -14.39 -7.95 -0.31
N GLN A 72 -13.50 -6.95 -0.28
CA GLN A 72 -13.33 -5.94 -1.33
C GLN A 72 -12.36 -6.44 -2.40
N ILE A 73 -12.68 -7.59 -3.00
CA ILE A 73 -11.76 -8.41 -3.79
C ILE A 73 -11.15 -7.65 -4.99
N ARG A 74 -11.94 -6.84 -5.69
CA ARG A 74 -11.46 -6.08 -6.84
C ARG A 74 -10.36 -5.09 -6.47
N GLU A 75 -10.53 -4.37 -5.35
CA GLU A 75 -9.53 -3.41 -4.87
C GLU A 75 -8.32 -4.13 -4.30
N ALA A 76 -8.54 -5.22 -3.57
CA ALA A 76 -7.47 -6.07 -3.05
C ALA A 76 -6.52 -6.52 -4.17
N LYS A 77 -7.07 -7.05 -5.28
CA LYS A 77 -6.29 -7.44 -6.47
C LYS A 77 -5.45 -6.28 -7.00
N ALA A 78 -6.04 -5.10 -7.18
CA ALA A 78 -5.32 -3.94 -7.73
C ALA A 78 -4.16 -3.46 -6.84
N HIS A 79 -4.27 -3.62 -5.52
CA HIS A 79 -3.17 -3.35 -4.60
C HIS A 79 -2.12 -4.47 -4.62
N LEU A 80 -2.53 -5.74 -4.63
CA LEU A 80 -1.62 -6.89 -4.66
C LEU A 80 -0.85 -7.00 -5.98
N GLU A 81 -1.48 -6.67 -7.11
CA GLU A 81 -0.82 -6.59 -8.42
C GLU A 81 0.33 -5.56 -8.40
N ARG A 82 0.14 -4.41 -7.74
CA ARG A 82 1.23 -3.41 -7.57
C ARG A 82 2.37 -3.93 -6.70
N ALA A 83 2.05 -4.62 -5.60
CA ALA A 83 3.06 -5.23 -4.75
C ALA A 83 3.90 -6.28 -5.52
N VAL A 84 3.23 -7.15 -6.29
CA VAL A 84 3.90 -8.14 -7.15
C VAL A 84 4.70 -7.49 -8.27
N GLN A 85 4.20 -6.44 -8.92
CA GLN A 85 4.96 -5.72 -9.96
C GLN A 85 6.27 -5.15 -9.43
N ALA A 86 6.27 -4.63 -8.20
CA ALA A 86 7.46 -4.08 -7.56
C ALA A 86 8.44 -5.17 -7.08
N SER A 87 7.92 -6.30 -6.56
CA SER A 87 8.72 -7.44 -6.10
C SER A 87 8.13 -8.77 -6.61
N PRO A 88 8.42 -9.18 -7.86
CA PRO A 88 7.76 -10.33 -8.49
C PRO A 88 8.04 -11.68 -7.85
N HIS A 89 9.09 -11.77 -7.02
CA HIS A 89 9.52 -13.02 -6.38
C HIS A 89 9.24 -13.04 -4.87
N GLU A 90 8.51 -12.05 -4.33
CA GLU A 90 8.13 -12.04 -2.92
C GLU A 90 6.97 -13.03 -2.69
N PRO A 91 7.18 -14.15 -1.98
CA PRO A 91 6.19 -15.22 -1.89
C PRO A 91 4.88 -14.78 -1.23
N ARG A 92 4.94 -13.87 -0.25
CA ARG A 92 3.74 -13.34 0.41
C ARG A 92 2.83 -12.61 -0.56
N TYR A 93 3.41 -11.84 -1.49
CA TYR A 93 2.64 -11.02 -2.44
C TYR A 93 1.98 -11.92 -3.50
N LEU A 94 2.73 -12.89 -4.01
CA LEU A 94 2.22 -13.90 -4.95
C LEU A 94 1.08 -14.71 -4.32
N TYR A 95 1.27 -15.19 -3.08
CA TYR A 95 0.25 -15.96 -2.37
C TYR A 95 -1.05 -15.18 -2.22
N ASN A 96 -1.00 -13.93 -1.72
CA ASN A 96 -2.21 -13.14 -1.53
C ASN A 96 -2.87 -12.76 -2.86
N LEU A 97 -2.09 -12.47 -3.92
CA LEU A 97 -2.67 -12.22 -5.25
C LEU A 97 -3.37 -13.46 -5.81
N SER A 98 -2.76 -14.64 -5.68
CA SER A 98 -3.36 -15.92 -6.06
C SER A 98 -4.64 -16.21 -5.27
N LEU A 99 -4.64 -15.94 -3.97
CA LEU A 99 -5.82 -16.04 -3.12
C LEU A 99 -6.93 -15.09 -3.60
N ALA A 100 -6.59 -13.84 -3.93
CA ALA A 100 -7.52 -12.87 -4.47
C ALA A 100 -8.16 -13.35 -5.78
N HIS A 101 -7.37 -13.94 -6.69
CA HIS A 101 -7.87 -14.53 -7.93
C HIS A 101 -8.76 -15.74 -7.71
N TYR A 102 -8.42 -16.58 -6.75
CA TYR A 102 -9.22 -17.74 -6.37
C TYR A 102 -10.60 -17.32 -5.84
N ILE A 103 -10.65 -16.34 -4.93
CA ILE A 103 -11.91 -15.82 -4.37
C ILE A 103 -12.75 -15.11 -5.44
N ASP A 104 -12.12 -14.39 -6.36
CA ASP A 104 -12.79 -13.73 -7.51
C ASP A 104 -13.39 -14.73 -8.52
N GLY A 105 -13.12 -16.03 -8.38
CA GLY A 105 -13.56 -17.08 -9.31
C GLY A 105 -12.82 -17.06 -10.66
N ASN A 106 -11.73 -16.28 -10.76
CA ASN A 106 -10.91 -16.14 -11.95
C ASN A 106 -9.71 -17.11 -11.92
N THR A 107 -10.01 -18.41 -11.80
CA THR A 107 -9.04 -19.50 -11.67
C THR A 107 -8.10 -19.65 -12.88
N ALA A 108 -8.44 -19.08 -14.03
CA ALA A 108 -7.60 -19.15 -15.24
C ALA A 108 -6.23 -18.46 -15.08
N ARG A 109 -6.12 -17.42 -14.22
CA ARG A 109 -4.86 -16.67 -14.01
C ARG A 109 -3.98 -17.25 -12.89
N THR A 110 -4.56 -18.06 -12.01
CA THR A 110 -3.86 -18.67 -10.87
C THR A 110 -2.79 -19.68 -11.32
N ILE A 111 -2.92 -20.27 -12.51
CA ILE A 111 -2.01 -21.31 -13.03
C ILE A 111 -0.66 -20.73 -13.49
N GLU A 112 -0.58 -19.43 -13.83
CA GLU A 112 0.69 -18.79 -14.24
C GLU A 112 1.60 -18.39 -13.06
N LEU A 113 1.10 -18.41 -11.82
CA LEU A 113 1.80 -17.89 -10.64
C LEU A 113 2.45 -18.98 -9.75
N CYS A 114 2.33 -20.25 -10.13
CA CYS A 114 2.93 -21.42 -9.47
C CYS A 114 4.10 -21.97 -10.30
#